data_AF-A0A0C3Q6N8-F1
#
_entry.id   AF-A0A0C3Q6N8-F1
#
_cell.length_a   1.000
_cell.length_b   1.000
_cell.length_c   1.000
_cell.angle_alpha   90.00
_cell.angle_beta   90.00
_cell.angle_gamma   90.00
#
_symmetry.space_group_name_H-M   'P 1'
#
loop_
_entity.id
_entity.type
_entity.pdbx_description
1 polymer ?
#
loop_
_entity_poly.entity_id
_entity_poly.type
_entity_poly.pdbx_seq_one_letter_code
_entity_poly.pdbx_strand_id
1 'polypeptide(L)'
;MSTIPSRLARRATMSRNLQEARAKARSLYRDWYRCAPEIVTIHGLTVPPSLIRSRIRAEFERHKYVQEAAVIDVQVQKSRQDFQEVMNAWAQESHILGVLLKDKNVERKTFLQRFYEG
;
A
#
# COMPACT_ATOMS: atom_id res chain seq x y z
N MET A 1 16.40 25.63 -16.29
CA MET A 1 14.94 25.48 -16.42
C MET A 1 14.46 24.64 -15.24
N SER A 2 13.63 25.18 -14.35
CA SER A 2 13.13 24.45 -13.16
C SER A 2 11.80 23.77 -13.50
N THR A 3 11.69 22.46 -13.29
CA THR A 3 10.47 21.69 -13.56
C THR A 3 9.61 21.57 -12.30
N ILE A 4 8.31 21.86 -12.42
CA ILE A 4 7.35 21.78 -11.31
C ILE A 4 7.02 20.30 -11.03
N PRO A 5 6.99 19.85 -9.77
CA PRO A 5 6.67 18.45 -9.45
C PRO A 5 5.19 18.14 -9.66
N SER A 6 4.89 16.87 -9.92
CA SER A 6 3.53 16.36 -10.10
C SER A 6 2.71 16.40 -8.79
N ARG A 7 1.37 16.35 -8.93
CA ARG A 7 0.47 16.38 -7.78
C ARG A 7 0.79 15.22 -6.82
N LEU A 8 0.82 15.52 -5.52
CA LEU A 8 1.17 14.60 -4.42
C LEU A 8 2.63 14.11 -4.39
N ALA A 9 3.52 14.66 -5.23
CA ALA A 9 4.93 14.30 -5.20
C ALA A 9 5.55 14.62 -3.83
N ARG A 10 6.36 13.69 -3.31
CA ARG A 10 7.15 13.90 -2.10
C ARG A 10 8.62 13.61 -2.37
N ARG A 11 9.48 14.46 -1.82
CA ARG A 11 10.93 14.26 -1.82
C ARG A 11 11.28 13.02 -1.00
N ALA A 12 12.10 12.14 -1.58
CA ALA A 12 12.68 11.01 -0.86
C ALA A 12 13.57 11.55 0.29
N THR A 13 13.30 11.09 1.51
CA THR A 13 14.07 11.48 2.70
C THR A 13 14.39 10.24 3.51
N MET A 14 15.59 10.20 4.08
CA MET A 14 16.01 9.16 5.01
C MET A 14 15.77 9.66 6.44
N SER A 15 15.21 8.80 7.28
CA SER A 15 14.98 9.06 8.69
C SER A 15 16.24 8.84 9.50
N ARG A 16 16.44 9.70 10.50
CA ARG A 16 17.60 9.61 11.41
C ARG A 16 17.41 8.54 12.47
N ASN A 17 16.16 8.24 12.81
CA ASN A 17 15.79 7.27 13.83
C ASN A 17 14.49 6.53 13.46
N LEU A 18 14.24 5.43 14.18
CA LEU A 18 13.06 4.59 13.95
C LEU A 18 11.73 5.31 14.27
N GLN A 19 11.74 6.26 15.21
CA GLN A 19 10.55 7.01 15.60
C GLN A 19 10.04 7.90 14.46
N GLU A 20 10.96 8.56 13.75
CA GLU A 20 10.66 9.38 12.58
C GLU A 20 10.12 8.53 11.43
N ALA A 21 10.75 7.38 11.15
CA ALA A 21 10.30 6.43 10.14
C ALA A 21 8.88 5.92 10.44
N ARG A 22 8.60 5.57 11.71
CA ARG A 22 7.26 5.18 12.18
C ARG A 22 6.24 6.33 12.07
N ALA A 23 6.64 7.57 12.31
CA ALA A 23 5.77 8.72 12.12
C ALA A 23 5.40 8.91 10.64
N LYS A 24 6.36 8.78 9.71
CA LYS A 24 6.11 8.80 8.26
C LYS A 24 5.16 7.69 7.82
N ALA A 25 5.38 6.46 8.31
CA ALA A 25 4.51 5.32 8.02
C ALA A 25 3.07 5.54 8.53
N ARG A 26 2.89 6.08 9.75
CA ARG A 26 1.56 6.42 10.29
C ARG A 26 0.88 7.52 9.50
N SER A 27 1.62 8.55 9.05
CA SER A 27 1.06 9.59 8.18
C SER A 27 0.58 8.98 6.86
N LEU A 28 1.39 8.13 6.23
CA LEU A 28 1.05 7.45 4.98
C LEU A 28 -0.20 6.57 5.14
N TYR A 29 -0.29 5.80 6.23
CA TYR A 29 -1.48 5.00 6.52
C TYR A 29 -2.76 5.85 6.61
N ARG A 30 -2.68 7.01 7.26
CA ARG A 30 -3.82 7.93 7.37
C ARG A 30 -4.24 8.49 6.02
N ASP A 31 -3.27 8.81 5.15
CA ASP A 31 -3.53 9.32 3.81
C ASP A 31 -4.28 8.27 2.98
N TRP A 32 -3.78 7.03 2.95
CA TRP A 32 -4.46 5.90 2.30
C TRP A 32 -5.87 5.64 2.86
N TYR A 33 -6.02 5.63 4.19
CA TYR A 33 -7.30 5.34 4.85
C TYR A 33 -8.38 6.38 4.51
N ARG A 34 -7.99 7.65 4.40
CA ARG A 34 -8.88 8.78 4.07
C ARG A 34 -9.27 8.79 2.60
N CYS A 35 -8.34 8.49 1.70
CA CYS A 35 -8.59 8.49 0.26
C CYS A 35 -9.34 7.24 -0.24
N ALA A 36 -9.55 6.21 0.58
CA ALA A 36 -10.25 4.99 0.16
C ALA A 36 -11.60 5.22 -0.57
N PRO A 37 -12.49 6.13 -0.13
CA PRO A 37 -13.73 6.43 -0.89
C PRO A 37 -13.45 7.12 -2.23
N GLU A 38 -12.46 8.01 -2.27
CA GLU A 38 -12.06 8.72 -3.48
C GLU A 38 -11.50 7.76 -4.53
N ILE A 39 -10.73 6.75 -4.10
CA ILE A 39 -10.22 5.68 -4.97
C ILE A 39 -11.35 4.91 -5.64
N VAL A 40 -12.41 4.57 -4.90
CA VAL A 40 -13.60 3.88 -5.46
C VAL A 40 -14.25 4.74 -6.53
N THR A 41 -14.40 6.04 -6.28
CA THR A 41 -15.04 6.97 -7.23
C THR A 41 -14.18 7.20 -8.48
N ILE A 42 -12.86 7.46 -8.31
CA ILE A 42 -11.94 7.73 -9.43
C ILE A 42 -11.87 6.54 -10.39
N HIS A 43 -11.81 5.33 -9.84
CA HIS A 43 -11.59 4.10 -10.61
C HIS A 43 -12.88 3.31 -10.90
N GLY A 44 -14.06 3.83 -10.51
CA GLY A 44 -15.34 3.18 -10.77
C GLY A 44 -15.48 1.79 -10.15
N LEU A 45 -14.81 1.53 -9.01
CA LEU A 45 -14.71 0.19 -8.44
C LEU A 45 -16.07 -0.29 -7.91
N THR A 46 -16.38 -1.57 -8.14
CA THR A 46 -17.61 -2.22 -7.60
C THR A 46 -17.50 -2.62 -6.12
N VAL A 47 -16.32 -2.46 -5.51
CA VAL A 47 -16.06 -2.83 -4.12
C VAL A 47 -16.33 -1.68 -3.13
N PRO A 48 -16.78 -1.99 -1.90
CA PRO A 48 -17.00 -0.95 -0.90
C PRO A 48 -15.67 -0.38 -0.37
N PRO A 49 -15.63 0.92 0.01
CA PRO A 49 -14.43 1.54 0.59
C PRO A 49 -13.92 0.86 1.88
N SER A 50 -14.80 0.15 2.61
CA SER A 50 -14.45 -0.64 3.79
C SER A 50 -13.48 -1.78 3.45
N LEU A 51 -13.69 -2.45 2.31
CA LEU A 51 -12.82 -3.52 1.86
C LEU A 51 -11.42 -2.98 1.54
N ILE A 52 -11.33 -1.86 0.83
CA ILE A 52 -10.06 -1.19 0.53
C ILE A 52 -9.31 -0.83 1.83
N ARG A 53 -9.99 -0.27 2.82
CA ARG A 53 -9.40 0.03 4.13
C ARG A 53 -8.86 -1.21 4.83
N SER A 54 -9.60 -2.32 4.80
CA SER A 54 -9.13 -3.58 5.39
C SER A 54 -7.89 -4.13 4.69
N ARG A 55 -7.81 -4.03 3.36
CA ARG A 55 -6.63 -4.46 2.57
C ARG A 55 -5.41 -3.59 2.83
N ILE A 56 -5.60 -2.27 2.85
CA ILE A 56 -4.54 -1.33 3.25
C ILE A 56 -4.00 -1.72 4.62
N ARG A 57 -4.88 -1.95 5.61
CA ARG A 57 -4.45 -2.38 6.95
C ARG A 57 -3.67 -3.70 6.91
N ALA A 58 -4.13 -4.69 6.15
CA ALA A 58 -3.45 -5.97 6.01
C ALA A 58 -2.04 -5.83 5.41
N GLU A 59 -1.85 -5.00 4.38
CA GLU A 59 -0.54 -4.76 3.77
C GLU A 59 0.41 -3.98 4.72
N PHE A 60 -0.11 -3.08 5.55
CA PHE A 60 0.70 -2.45 6.60
C PHE A 60 1.11 -3.44 7.70
N GLU A 61 0.20 -4.30 8.15
CA GLU A 61 0.50 -5.36 9.14
C GLU A 61 1.52 -6.38 8.59
N ARG A 62 1.52 -6.66 7.29
CA ARG A 62 2.52 -7.54 6.65
C ARG A 62 3.96 -7.08 6.91
N HIS A 63 4.19 -5.78 7.03
CA HIS A 63 5.52 -5.19 7.24
C HIS A 63 5.77 -4.80 8.71
N LYS A 64 4.91 -5.21 9.65
CA LYS A 64 4.97 -4.82 11.07
C LYS A 64 6.28 -5.17 11.77
N TYR A 65 6.90 -6.27 11.37
CA TYR A 65 8.11 -6.80 12.03
C TYR A 65 9.41 -6.16 11.53
N VAL A 66 9.35 -5.23 10.56
CA VAL A 66 10.53 -4.51 10.09
C VAL A 66 11.01 -3.54 11.16
N GLN A 67 12.27 -3.69 11.59
CA GLN A 67 12.86 -2.88 12.67
C GLN A 67 13.87 -1.83 12.17
N GLU A 68 14.36 -1.97 10.94
CA GLU A 68 15.35 -1.07 10.36
C GLU A 68 14.70 0.18 9.76
N ALA A 69 15.16 1.35 10.19
CA ALA A 69 14.59 2.63 9.74
C ALA A 69 14.75 2.86 8.23
N ALA A 70 15.91 2.51 7.67
CA ALA A 70 16.17 2.65 6.23
C ALA A 70 15.22 1.78 5.38
N VAL A 71 14.94 0.56 5.82
CA VAL A 71 14.00 -0.35 5.14
C VAL A 71 12.58 0.20 5.19
N ILE A 72 12.17 0.76 6.33
CA ILE A 72 10.86 1.41 6.48
C ILE A 72 10.76 2.62 5.54
N ASP A 73 11.79 3.45 5.43
CA ASP A 73 11.76 4.60 4.53
C ASP A 73 11.66 4.19 3.06
N VAL A 74 12.37 3.13 2.64
CA VAL A 74 12.24 2.58 1.30
C VAL A 74 10.81 2.10 1.05
N GLN A 75 10.21 1.40 2.01
CA GLN A 75 8.84 0.92 1.89
C GLN A 75 7.81 2.07 1.85
N VAL A 76 8.01 3.09 2.68
CA VAL A 76 7.19 4.31 2.68
C VAL A 76 7.32 5.02 1.34
N GLN A 77 8.53 5.14 0.78
CA GLN A 77 8.75 5.80 -0.50
C GLN A 77 8.07 5.07 -1.65
N LYS A 78 8.17 3.73 -1.70
CA LYS A 78 7.46 2.91 -2.69
C LYS A 78 5.95 3.11 -2.59
N SER A 79 5.39 3.00 -1.39
CA SER A 79 3.94 3.19 -1.20
C SER A 79 3.48 4.64 -1.46
N ARG A 80 4.35 5.63 -1.30
CA ARG A 80 4.07 7.03 -1.72
C ARG A 80 4.00 7.16 -3.24
N GLN A 81 4.82 6.44 -3.98
CA GLN A 81 4.76 6.38 -5.45
C GLN A 81 3.47 5.71 -5.89
N ASP A 82 3.13 4.55 -5.32
CA ASP A 82 1.86 3.86 -5.60
C ASP A 82 0.65 4.75 -5.28
N PHE A 83 0.68 5.47 -4.16
CA PHE A 83 -0.38 6.39 -3.78
C PHE A 83 -0.54 7.52 -4.81
N GLN A 84 0.58 8.04 -5.31
CA GLN A 84 0.58 9.07 -6.34
C GLN A 84 0.00 8.54 -7.65
N GLU A 85 0.36 7.33 -8.07
CA GLU A 85 -0.16 6.69 -9.27
C GLU A 85 -1.67 6.45 -9.18
N VAL A 86 -2.15 5.94 -8.05
CA VAL A 86 -3.58 5.67 -7.83
C VAL A 86 -4.39 6.96 -7.79
N MET A 87 -3.94 7.95 -7.02
CA MET A 87 -4.70 9.18 -6.85
C MET A 87 -4.71 10.05 -8.11
N ASN A 88 -3.63 10.04 -8.90
CA ASN A 88 -3.56 10.77 -10.17
C ASN A 88 -4.18 10.02 -11.35
N ALA A 89 -4.84 8.89 -11.11
CA ALA A 89 -5.43 8.05 -12.15
C ALA A 89 -4.41 7.61 -13.22
N TRP A 90 -3.15 7.36 -12.81
CA TRP A 90 -2.13 6.75 -13.66
C TRP A 90 -2.23 5.22 -13.62
N ALA A 91 -2.60 4.67 -12.46
CA ALA A 91 -2.94 3.25 -12.34
C ALA A 91 -4.34 2.97 -12.92
N GLN A 92 -4.52 1.78 -13.50
CA GLN A 92 -5.83 1.29 -13.97
C GLN A 92 -6.52 0.41 -12.91
N GLU A 93 -7.83 0.21 -13.06
CA GLU A 93 -8.64 -0.67 -12.20
C GLU A 93 -8.01 -2.06 -12.00
N SER A 94 -7.47 -2.67 -13.07
CA SER A 94 -6.82 -3.98 -13.03
C SER A 94 -5.65 -4.05 -12.05
N HIS A 95 -4.88 -2.97 -11.91
CA HIS A 95 -3.77 -2.87 -10.96
C HIS A 95 -4.29 -2.83 -9.52
N ILE A 96 -5.36 -2.10 -9.27
CA ILE A 96 -5.96 -1.98 -7.94
C ILE A 96 -6.61 -3.32 -7.54
N LEU A 97 -7.43 -3.90 -8.41
CA LEU A 97 -8.07 -5.18 -8.17
C LEU A 97 -7.05 -6.32 -8.02
N GLY A 98 -6.06 -6.38 -8.91
CA GLY A 98 -5.08 -7.47 -8.98
C GLY A 98 -3.96 -7.40 -7.94
N VAL A 99 -3.56 -6.20 -7.49
CA VAL A 99 -2.46 -6.03 -6.53
C VAL A 99 -2.99 -5.81 -5.12
N LEU A 100 -3.99 -4.93 -4.94
CA LEU A 100 -4.49 -4.55 -3.62
C LEU A 100 -5.61 -5.48 -3.10
N LEU A 101 -6.48 -5.95 -3.99
CA LEU A 101 -7.68 -6.71 -3.63
C LEU A 101 -7.59 -8.21 -3.90
N LYS A 102 -6.52 -8.68 -4.56
CA LYS A 102 -6.32 -10.11 -4.82
C LYS A 102 -6.35 -10.89 -3.52
N ASP A 103 -7.28 -11.83 -3.43
CA ASP A 103 -7.37 -12.76 -2.32
C ASP A 103 -6.14 -13.67 -2.32
N LYS A 104 -5.19 -13.35 -1.45
CA LYS A 104 -4.07 -14.23 -1.09
C LYS A 104 -4.52 -15.29 -0.08
N ASN A 105 -5.79 -15.71 -0.11
CA ASN A 105 -6.27 -16.81 0.70
C ASN A 105 -5.74 -18.10 0.08
N VAL A 106 -4.43 -18.32 0.24
CA VAL A 106 -3.83 -19.61 -0.04
C VAL A 106 -4.47 -20.53 0.96
N GLU A 107 -5.30 -21.46 0.47
CA GLU A 107 -5.85 -22.52 1.30
C GLU A 107 -4.71 -23.09 2.14
N ARG A 108 -4.86 -23.05 3.46
CA ARG A 108 -3.83 -23.56 4.37
C ARG A 108 -3.85 -25.07 4.26
N LYS A 109 -3.19 -25.58 3.23
CA LYS A 109 -3.12 -27.01 2.98
C LYS A 109 -2.35 -27.65 4.12
N THR A 110 -2.97 -28.65 4.74
CA THR A 110 -2.33 -29.46 5.78
C THR A 110 -1.13 -30.19 5.18
N PHE A 111 -0.23 -30.67 6.05
CA PHE A 111 0.90 -31.47 5.60
C PHE A 111 0.44 -32.64 4.72
N LEU A 112 -0.58 -33.39 5.14
CA LEU A 112 -1.14 -34.50 4.36
C LEU A 112 -1.72 -34.06 3.02
N GLN A 113 -2.44 -32.94 2.98
CA GLN A 113 -2.98 -32.41 1.73
C GLN A 113 -1.85 -32.07 0.74
N ARG A 114 -0.76 -31.44 1.21
CA ARG A 114 0.41 -31.17 0.35
C ARG A 114 1.09 -32.45 -0.11
N PHE A 115 1.22 -33.43 0.79
CA PHE A 115 1.81 -34.73 0.49
C PHE A 115 1.02 -35.51 -0.58
N TYR A 116 -0.32 -35.44 -0.55
CA TYR A 116 -1.16 -36.08 -1.57
C TYR A 116 -1.19 -35.33 -2.92
N GLU A 117 -0.89 -34.03 -2.93
CA GLU A 117 -0.87 -33.21 -4.16
C GLU A 117 0.45 -33.29 -4.94
N GLY A 118 1.54 -33.75 -4.31
CA GLY A 118 2.88 -33.87 -4.91
C GLY A 118 3.80 -32.71 -4.55
#